data_AF-A0A839PPI3-F1
#
_entry.id   AF-A0A839PPI3-F1
#
_cell.length_a   1.000
_cell.length_b   1.000
_cell.length_c   1.000
_cell.angle_alpha   90.00
_cell.angle_beta   90.00
_cell.angle_gamma   90.00
#
_symmetry.space_group_name_H-M   'P 1'
#
loop_
_entity.id
_entity.type
_entity.pdbx_description
1 polymer ?
#
loop_
_entity_poly.entity_id
_entity_poly.type
_entity_poly.pdbx_seq_one_letter_code
_entity_poly.pdbx_strand_id
1 'polypeptide(L)'
;MPRWLRQLTSIVDIFILVTLLFPLWLANLGFLRVLRLWSLSRSALFWRPLVRRGYGPWREVVQSAVNLITFLFVVTGFIYTFFFREGSGFAGYIDALYFTVTSMTTTGYGDILLPGPWGKLTAVVIMLAGVTLFIRLGQAIFRPNKVWHPCPQCGLQRHDPDAVHCKACGNMLKIPDLDD
;
A
#
# COMPACT_ATOMS: atom_id res chain seq x y z
N MET A 1 7.03 8.49 26.45
CA MET A 1 6.41 7.53 25.50
C MET A 1 7.33 7.39 24.30
N PRO A 2 7.94 6.21 24.03
CA PRO A 2 8.96 6.09 22.98
C PRO A 2 8.34 6.34 21.61
N ARG A 3 8.96 7.19 20.79
CA ARG A 3 8.50 7.56 19.43
C ARG A 3 8.35 6.34 18.49
N TRP A 4 8.96 5.22 18.83
CA TRP A 4 8.88 3.93 18.13
C TRP A 4 7.48 3.28 18.17
N LEU A 5 6.70 3.52 19.23
CA LEU A 5 5.32 3.00 19.38
C LEU A 5 4.27 3.78 18.59
N ARG A 6 4.60 4.95 18.03
CA ARG A 6 3.65 5.79 17.27
C ARG A 6 3.63 5.54 15.76
N GLN A 7 4.51 4.67 15.26
CA GLN A 7 4.37 4.21 13.88
C GLN A 7 3.25 3.17 13.85
N LEU A 8 2.16 3.47 13.12
CA LEU A 8 1.04 2.54 12.91
C LEU A 8 1.52 1.15 12.50
N THR A 9 2.64 1.08 11.79
CA THR A 9 3.28 -0.16 11.34
C THR A 9 3.72 -1.06 12.50
N SER A 10 4.32 -0.48 13.55
CA SER A 10 4.79 -1.23 14.72
C SER A 10 3.62 -1.73 15.58
N ILE A 11 2.53 -0.96 15.65
CA ILE A 11 1.30 -1.37 16.36
C ILE A 11 0.66 -2.57 15.65
N VAL A 12 0.59 -2.54 14.32
CA VAL A 12 0.05 -3.66 13.52
C VAL A 12 0.93 -4.90 13.68
N ASP A 13 2.26 -4.78 13.65
CA ASP A 13 3.16 -5.91 13.87
C ASP A 13 3.02 -6.51 15.29
N ILE A 14 2.90 -5.67 16.34
CA ILE A 14 2.66 -6.13 17.71
C ILE A 14 1.30 -6.83 17.84
N PHE A 15 0.25 -6.26 17.25
CA PHE A 15 -1.08 -6.86 17.24
C PHE A 15 -1.08 -8.23 16.55
N ILE A 16 -0.37 -8.36 15.43
CA ILE A 16 -0.17 -9.63 14.73
C ILE A 16 0.58 -10.63 15.64
N LEU A 17 1.64 -10.20 16.31
CA LEU A 17 2.46 -11.04 17.20
C LEU A 17 1.68 -11.57 18.41
N VAL A 18 0.82 -10.73 18.99
CA VAL A 18 -0.08 -11.10 20.10
C VAL A 18 -1.13 -12.10 19.63
N THR A 19 -1.74 -11.86 18.47
CA THR A 19 -2.76 -12.76 17.90
C THR A 19 -2.14 -14.11 17.47
N LEU A 20 -0.86 -14.11 17.11
CA LEU A 20 -0.09 -15.31 16.77
C LEU A 20 0.22 -16.21 17.96
N LEU A 21 0.30 -15.65 19.18
CA LEU A 21 0.57 -16.43 20.40
C LEU A 21 -0.67 -17.22 20.87
N PHE A 22 -1.87 -16.88 20.37
CA PHE A 22 -3.15 -17.50 20.72
C PHE A 22 -3.93 -18.09 19.50
N PRO A 23 -3.33 -19.02 18.73
CA PRO A 23 -4.00 -19.62 17.57
C PRO A 23 -5.10 -20.63 17.94
N LEU A 24 -5.13 -21.12 19.18
CA LEU A 24 -6.08 -22.16 19.63
C LEU A 24 -7.43 -21.60 20.09
N TRP A 25 -7.55 -20.28 20.30
CA TRP A 25 -8.78 -19.63 20.78
C TRP A 25 -9.50 -18.79 19.71
N LEU A 26 -8.79 -18.26 18.70
CA LEU A 26 -9.39 -17.51 17.60
C LEU A 26 -9.53 -18.40 16.36
N ALA A 27 -10.74 -18.86 16.10
CA ALA A 27 -11.13 -19.66 14.93
C ALA A 27 -10.47 -19.19 13.62
N ASN A 28 -9.64 -20.04 12.99
CA ASN A 28 -9.21 -20.02 11.57
C ASN A 28 -9.30 -18.68 10.78
N LEU A 29 -8.83 -17.57 11.33
CA LEU A 29 -8.86 -16.26 10.65
C LEU A 29 -7.80 -16.22 9.54
N GLY A 30 -8.15 -16.76 8.37
CA GLY A 30 -7.27 -16.87 7.20
C GLY A 30 -6.70 -15.51 6.74
N PHE A 31 -7.43 -14.41 6.95
CA PHE A 31 -6.98 -13.06 6.62
C PHE A 31 -5.79 -12.57 7.45
N LEU A 32 -5.60 -13.10 8.67
CA LEU A 32 -4.40 -12.81 9.48
C LEU A 32 -3.12 -13.35 8.81
N ARG A 33 -3.23 -14.40 7.99
CA ARG A 33 -2.09 -14.93 7.22
C ARG A 33 -1.66 -13.95 6.12
N VAL A 34 -2.60 -13.21 5.53
CA VAL A 34 -2.32 -12.18 4.52
C VAL A 34 -1.59 -10.99 5.15
N LEU A 35 -1.98 -10.58 6.37
CA LEU A 35 -1.26 -9.56 7.14
C LEU A 35 0.20 -9.95 7.44
N ARG A 36 0.45 -11.24 7.70
CA ARG A 36 1.81 -11.76 7.91
C ARG A 36 2.67 -11.66 6.64
N LEU A 37 2.13 -12.06 5.49
CA LEU A 37 2.81 -11.91 4.18
C LEU A 37 3.13 -10.45 3.87
N TRP A 38 2.26 -9.54 4.27
CA TRP A 38 2.48 -8.10 4.11
C TRP A 38 3.58 -7.54 5.02
N SER A 39 3.62 -7.95 6.29
CA SER A 39 4.72 -7.58 7.21
C SER A 39 6.08 -8.03 6.64
N LEU A 40 6.13 -9.26 6.08
CA LEU A 40 7.32 -9.77 5.38
C LEU A 40 7.67 -8.96 4.12
N SER A 41 6.68 -8.57 3.31
CA SER A 41 6.92 -7.72 2.13
C SER A 41 7.49 -6.35 2.51
N ARG A 42 7.17 -5.81 3.70
CA ARG A 42 7.76 -4.55 4.18
C ARG A 42 9.13 -4.70 4.83
N SER A 43 9.58 -5.91 5.13
CA SER A 43 10.91 -6.17 5.66
C SER A 43 11.99 -5.68 4.68
N ALA A 44 12.92 -4.86 5.18
CA ALA A 44 14.05 -4.35 4.41
C ALA A 44 14.91 -5.47 3.79
N LEU A 45 14.86 -6.70 4.34
CA LEU A 45 15.56 -7.87 3.82
C LEU A 45 15.05 -8.30 2.44
N PHE A 46 13.75 -8.14 2.16
CA PHE A 46 13.17 -8.56 0.88
C PHE A 46 13.58 -7.66 -0.29
N TRP A 47 13.85 -6.39 -0.02
CA TRP A 47 14.20 -5.40 -1.04
C TRP A 47 15.71 -5.25 -1.27
N ARG A 48 16.55 -5.76 -0.36
CA ARG A 48 18.02 -5.74 -0.49
C ARG A 48 18.54 -6.42 -1.77
N PRO A 49 18.00 -7.56 -2.23
CA PRO A 49 18.43 -8.19 -3.49
C PRO A 49 17.96 -7.40 -4.72
N LEU A 50 16.76 -6.81 -4.67
CA LEU A 50 16.16 -6.13 -5.82
C LEU A 50 16.81 -4.76 -6.10
N VAL A 51 17.16 -4.01 -5.04
CA VAL A 51 17.89 -2.73 -5.16
C VAL A 51 19.29 -2.94 -5.73
N ARG A 52 19.96 -4.06 -5.40
CA ARG A 52 21.28 -4.40 -5.99
C ARG A 52 21.21 -4.70 -7.50
N ARG A 53 20.03 -4.96 -8.06
CA ARG A 53 19.83 -5.37 -9.45
C ARG A 53 19.36 -4.23 -10.37
N GLY A 54 19.32 -2.99 -9.88
CA GLY A 54 18.96 -1.80 -10.68
C GLY A 54 17.48 -1.45 -10.71
N TYR A 55 16.58 -2.30 -10.21
CA TYR A 55 15.12 -2.03 -10.14
C TYR A 55 14.71 -1.14 -8.94
N GLY A 56 15.63 -0.32 -8.43
CA GLY A 56 15.36 0.64 -7.36
C GLY A 56 14.18 1.60 -7.63
N PRO A 57 13.97 2.10 -8.85
CA PRO A 57 12.86 3.00 -9.17
C PRO A 57 11.48 2.34 -9.00
N TRP A 58 11.34 1.07 -9.38
CA TRP A 58 10.08 0.33 -9.31
C TRP A 58 9.68 -0.09 -7.89
N ARG A 59 10.60 -0.01 -6.93
CA ARG A 59 10.37 -0.40 -5.53
C ARG A 59 9.17 0.33 -4.92
N GLU A 60 9.03 1.63 -5.16
CA GLU A 60 7.95 2.43 -4.57
C GLU A 60 6.58 2.07 -5.17
N VAL A 61 6.54 1.77 -6.47
CA VAL A 61 5.34 1.31 -7.19
C VAL A 61 4.91 -0.05 -6.68
N VAL A 62 5.82 -1.04 -6.68
CA VAL A 62 5.52 -2.40 -6.25
C VAL A 62 5.12 -2.41 -4.77
N GLN A 63 5.80 -1.64 -3.91
CA GLN A 63 5.45 -1.55 -2.50
C GLN A 63 4.04 -0.94 -2.30
N SER A 64 3.69 0.10 -3.06
CA SER A 64 2.35 0.70 -3.01
C SER A 64 1.27 -0.27 -3.51
N ALA A 65 1.53 -1.01 -4.58
CA ALA A 65 0.64 -2.03 -5.12
C ALA A 65 0.41 -3.19 -4.12
N VAL A 66 1.48 -3.69 -3.50
CA VAL A 66 1.36 -4.76 -2.48
C VAL A 66 0.59 -4.27 -1.25
N ASN A 67 0.78 -3.02 -0.82
CA ASN A 67 -0.01 -2.44 0.27
C ASN A 67 -1.51 -2.38 -0.09
N LEU A 68 -1.84 -1.96 -1.31
CA LEU A 68 -3.21 -1.89 -1.82
C LEU A 68 -3.87 -3.28 -1.80
N ILE A 69 -3.22 -4.27 -2.41
CA ILE A 69 -3.71 -5.65 -2.53
C ILE A 69 -3.89 -6.27 -1.14
N THR A 70 -2.90 -6.10 -0.24
CA THR A 70 -3.01 -6.61 1.13
C THR A 70 -4.21 -5.99 1.83
N PHE A 71 -4.36 -4.67 1.78
CA PHE A 71 -5.46 -3.99 2.44
C PHE A 71 -6.81 -4.53 1.97
N LEU A 72 -6.98 -4.70 0.66
CA LEU A 72 -8.17 -5.27 0.05
C LEU A 72 -8.48 -6.67 0.63
N PHE A 73 -7.53 -7.60 0.61
CA PHE A 73 -7.76 -8.96 1.14
C PHE A 73 -8.06 -8.99 2.64
N VAL A 74 -7.39 -8.12 3.42
CA VAL A 74 -7.60 -8.05 4.87
C VAL A 74 -8.98 -7.51 5.20
N VAL A 75 -9.40 -6.44 4.53
CA VAL A 75 -10.74 -5.86 4.71
C VAL A 75 -11.81 -6.83 4.24
N THR A 76 -11.64 -7.47 3.08
CA THR A 76 -12.56 -8.50 2.60
C THR A 76 -12.72 -9.63 3.62
N GLY A 77 -11.63 -10.15 4.17
CA GLY A 77 -11.67 -11.18 5.20
C GLY A 77 -12.34 -10.73 6.50
N PHE A 78 -12.10 -9.48 6.91
CA PHE A 78 -12.78 -8.87 8.07
C PHE A 78 -14.29 -8.78 7.83
N ILE A 79 -14.72 -8.22 6.69
CA ILE A 79 -16.14 -8.07 6.36
C ILE A 79 -16.83 -9.43 6.27
N TYR A 80 -16.21 -10.39 5.57
CA TYR A 80 -16.72 -11.74 5.45
C TYR A 80 -16.92 -12.39 6.83
N THR A 81 -15.96 -12.23 7.76
CA THR A 81 -16.04 -12.88 9.07
C THR A 81 -17.05 -12.21 10.01
N PHE A 82 -17.18 -10.88 9.97
CA PHE A 82 -18.00 -10.14 10.94
C PHE A 82 -19.41 -9.80 10.46
N PHE A 83 -19.60 -9.63 9.14
CA PHE A 83 -20.88 -9.18 8.57
C PHE A 83 -21.60 -10.25 7.75
N PHE A 84 -20.87 -11.19 7.16
CA PHE A 84 -21.48 -12.34 6.49
C PHE A 84 -21.59 -13.51 7.45
N ARG A 85 -22.79 -14.09 7.56
CA ARG A 85 -23.06 -15.20 8.48
C ARG A 85 -22.31 -16.47 8.06
N GLU A 86 -21.96 -17.27 9.07
CA GLU A 86 -21.53 -18.66 8.93
C GLU A 86 -22.56 -19.43 8.07
N GLY A 87 -22.14 -19.85 6.87
CA GLY A 87 -22.98 -20.58 5.92
C GLY A 87 -23.07 -19.97 4.51
N SER A 88 -22.65 -18.71 4.32
CA SER A 88 -22.64 -18.07 2.98
C SER A 88 -21.57 -18.62 2.02
N GLY A 89 -20.61 -19.39 2.54
CA GLY A 89 -19.61 -20.09 1.75
C GLY A 89 -18.82 -19.15 0.81
N PHE A 90 -18.50 -19.65 -0.38
CA PHE A 90 -17.71 -18.89 -1.37
C PHE A 90 -18.45 -17.67 -1.92
N ALA A 91 -19.78 -17.73 -2.02
CA ALA A 91 -20.60 -16.61 -2.51
C ALA A 91 -20.51 -15.39 -1.59
N GLY A 92 -20.61 -15.60 -0.26
CA GLY A 92 -20.46 -14.51 0.70
C GLY A 92 -19.06 -13.88 0.69
N TYR A 93 -18.02 -14.65 0.36
CA TYR A 93 -16.66 -14.11 0.19
C TYR A 93 -16.57 -13.21 -1.05
N ILE A 94 -17.19 -13.60 -2.16
CA ILE A 94 -17.27 -12.76 -3.38
C ILE A 94 -18.02 -11.47 -3.09
N ASP A 95 -19.15 -11.53 -2.38
CA ASP A 95 -19.93 -10.34 -2.02
C ASP A 95 -19.15 -9.39 -1.12
N ALA A 96 -18.41 -9.92 -0.13
CA ALA A 96 -17.52 -9.14 0.70
C ALA A 96 -16.37 -8.50 -0.09
N LEU A 97 -15.78 -9.24 -1.04
CA LEU A 97 -14.73 -8.75 -1.93
C LEU A 97 -15.25 -7.62 -2.81
N TYR A 98 -16.42 -7.83 -3.41
CA TYR A 98 -17.07 -6.87 -4.28
C TYR A 98 -17.41 -5.58 -3.52
N PHE A 99 -18.00 -5.68 -2.32
CA PHE A 99 -18.22 -4.51 -1.45
C PHE A 99 -16.91 -3.78 -1.15
N THR A 100 -15.86 -4.53 -0.82
CA THR A 100 -14.54 -3.95 -0.47
C THR A 100 -13.97 -3.18 -1.64
N VAL A 101 -13.94 -3.78 -2.84
CA VAL A 101 -13.41 -3.15 -4.05
C VAL A 101 -14.19 -1.89 -4.36
N THR A 102 -15.51 -1.98 -4.48
CA THR A 102 -16.38 -0.86 -4.88
C THR A 102 -16.33 0.30 -3.87
N SER A 103 -16.25 0.01 -2.57
CA SER A 103 -16.12 1.05 -1.54
C SER A 103 -14.72 1.68 -1.52
N MET A 104 -13.69 0.86 -1.67
CA MET A 104 -12.29 1.29 -1.65
C MET A 104 -11.92 2.12 -2.88
N THR A 105 -12.44 1.76 -4.07
CA THR A 105 -12.30 2.52 -5.32
C THR A 105 -13.21 3.74 -5.35
N THR A 106 -14.01 3.97 -4.31
CA THR A 106 -15.02 5.04 -4.25
C THR A 106 -16.08 4.97 -5.37
N THR A 107 -16.26 3.80 -5.98
CA THR A 107 -17.30 3.56 -7.00
C THR A 107 -18.68 3.47 -6.36
N GLY A 108 -18.80 2.70 -5.27
CA GLY A 108 -19.97 2.68 -4.40
C GLY A 108 -21.31 2.42 -5.09
N TYR A 109 -21.45 1.30 -5.84
CA TYR A 109 -22.71 0.96 -6.53
C TYR A 109 -23.94 0.88 -5.61
N GLY A 110 -23.74 0.54 -4.32
CA GLY A 110 -24.79 0.60 -3.30
C GLY A 110 -25.78 -0.57 -3.33
N ASP A 111 -25.51 -1.57 -4.16
CA ASP A 111 -26.22 -2.85 -4.25
C ASP A 111 -25.94 -3.77 -3.05
N ILE A 112 -24.70 -3.77 -2.55
CA ILE A 112 -24.32 -4.46 -1.31
C ILE A 112 -23.91 -3.41 -0.27
N LEU A 113 -24.48 -3.49 0.93
CA LEU A 113 -24.25 -2.55 2.03
C LEU A 113 -24.09 -3.33 3.35
N LEU A 114 -23.18 -2.88 4.22
CA LEU A 114 -23.06 -3.48 5.55
C LEU A 114 -24.21 -3.01 6.44
N PRO A 115 -24.97 -3.93 7.06
CA PRO A 115 -26.08 -3.56 7.92
C PRO A 115 -25.60 -2.91 9.24
N GLY A 116 -26.43 -2.00 9.75
CA GLY A 116 -26.27 -1.39 11.07
C GLY A 116 -25.27 -0.22 11.16
N PRO A 117 -25.22 0.46 12.33
CA PRO A 117 -24.33 1.61 12.54
C PRO A 117 -22.84 1.24 12.42
N TRP A 118 -22.45 0.09 12.96
CA TRP A 118 -21.08 -0.41 12.89
C TRP A 118 -20.65 -0.76 11.46
N GLY A 119 -21.58 -1.25 10.63
CA GLY A 119 -21.36 -1.46 9.20
C GLY A 119 -21.04 -0.16 8.46
N LYS A 120 -21.84 0.89 8.71
CA LYS A 120 -21.63 2.22 8.14
C LYS A 120 -20.31 2.84 8.57
N LEU A 121 -19.95 2.76 9.86
CA LEU A 121 -18.66 3.24 10.37
C LEU A 121 -17.49 2.50 9.72
N THR A 122 -17.61 1.17 9.56
CA THR A 122 -16.61 0.36 8.88
C THR A 122 -16.44 0.79 7.42
N ALA A 123 -17.53 1.02 6.70
CA ALA A 123 -17.51 1.52 5.33
C ALA A 123 -16.79 2.88 5.21
N VAL A 124 -17.05 3.82 6.13
CA VAL A 124 -16.37 5.13 6.16
C VAL A 124 -14.86 4.97 6.32
N VAL A 125 -14.41 4.09 7.24
CA VAL A 125 -12.98 3.82 7.44
C VAL A 125 -12.35 3.22 6.17
N ILE A 126 -13.04 2.29 5.52
CA ILE A 126 -12.56 1.66 4.27
C ILE A 126 -12.43 2.68 3.15
N MET A 127 -13.42 3.57 2.98
CA MET A 127 -13.38 4.62 1.96
C MET A 127 -12.20 5.58 2.19
N LEU A 128 -12.01 6.06 3.43
CA LEU A 128 -10.90 6.94 3.77
C LEU A 128 -9.55 6.26 3.51
N ALA A 129 -9.39 5.01 3.94
CA ALA A 129 -8.17 4.24 3.70
C ALA A 129 -7.95 3.98 2.19
N GLY A 130 -9.01 3.64 1.45
CA GLY A 130 -8.97 3.40 0.00
C GLY A 130 -8.42 4.59 -0.78
N VAL A 131 -8.97 5.78 -0.56
CA VAL A 131 -8.50 7.02 -1.21
C VAL A 131 -7.02 7.26 -0.93
N THR A 132 -6.57 7.11 0.33
CA THR A 132 -5.16 7.32 0.67
C THR A 132 -4.22 6.32 -0.03
N LEU A 133 -4.65 5.06 -0.19
CA LEU A 133 -3.85 4.04 -0.85
C LEU A 133 -3.79 4.25 -2.37
N PHE A 134 -4.91 4.63 -3.00
CA PHE A 134 -4.94 4.99 -4.41
C PHE A 134 -4.07 6.22 -4.72
N ILE A 135 -4.12 7.26 -3.88
CA ILE A 135 -3.25 8.44 -4.03
C ILE A 135 -1.78 8.03 -3.93
N ARG A 136 -1.41 7.18 -2.96
CA ARG A 136 -0.03 6.70 -2.82
C ARG A 136 0.42 5.89 -4.03
N LEU A 137 -0.45 5.04 -4.57
CA LEU A 137 -0.15 4.28 -5.79
C LEU A 137 0.04 5.21 -6.98
N GLY A 138 -0.86 6.18 -7.17
CA GLY A 138 -0.74 7.19 -8.22
C GLY A 138 0.55 8.00 -8.09
N GLN A 139 0.89 8.49 -6.90
CA GLN A 139 2.14 9.19 -6.64
C GLN A 139 3.38 8.35 -6.92
N ALA A 140 3.32 7.04 -6.67
CA ALA A 140 4.42 6.13 -6.96
C ALA A 140 4.58 5.90 -8.47
N ILE A 141 3.47 5.77 -9.21
CA ILE A 141 3.47 5.56 -10.66
C ILE A 141 3.89 6.83 -11.41
N PHE A 142 3.33 7.97 -11.02
CA PHE A 142 3.57 9.27 -11.67
C PHE A 142 4.78 10.02 -11.10
N ARG A 143 5.57 9.40 -10.22
CA ARG A 143 6.77 10.05 -9.69
C ARG A 143 7.76 10.22 -10.85
N PRO A 144 8.14 11.45 -11.22
CA PRO A 144 9.09 11.64 -12.30
C PRO A 144 10.42 11.00 -11.89
N ASN A 145 10.94 10.13 -12.75
CA ASN A 145 12.26 9.52 -12.59
C ASN A 145 13.31 10.62 -12.68
N LYS A 146 13.74 11.16 -11.54
CA LYS A 146 14.79 12.17 -11.50
C LYS A 146 16.15 11.52 -11.60
N VAL A 147 16.97 12.00 -12.51
CA VAL A 147 18.37 11.60 -12.65
C VAL A 147 19.24 12.38 -11.67
N TRP A 148 20.28 11.72 -11.18
CA TRP A 148 21.28 12.36 -10.33
C TRP A 148 22.40 12.89 -11.21
N HIS A 149 22.46 14.20 -11.40
CA HIS A 149 23.51 14.88 -12.16
C HIS A 149 23.82 16.21 -11.46
N PRO A 150 25.01 16.40 -10.87
CA PRO A 150 25.32 17.64 -10.16
C PRO A 150 25.47 18.80 -11.14
N CYS A 151 24.72 19.88 -10.93
CA CYS A 151 24.89 21.11 -11.68
C CYS A 151 26.21 21.80 -11.28
N PRO A 152 27.10 22.11 -12.25
CA PRO A 152 28.41 22.71 -11.94
C PRO A 152 28.32 24.12 -11.37
N GLN A 153 27.20 24.82 -11.56
CA GLN A 153 27.06 26.23 -11.15
C GLN A 153 26.36 26.39 -9.78
N CYS A 154 25.24 25.72 -9.55
CA CYS A 154 24.43 25.92 -8.33
C CYS A 154 24.41 24.70 -7.39
N GLY A 155 25.00 23.57 -7.79
CA GLY A 155 25.04 22.36 -6.97
C GLY A 155 23.72 21.60 -6.84
N LEU A 156 22.66 21.97 -7.59
CA LEU A 156 21.45 21.15 -7.66
C LEU A 156 21.81 19.75 -8.18
N GLN A 157 21.38 18.69 -7.49
CA GLN A 157 21.79 17.32 -7.82
C GLN A 157 20.74 16.51 -8.59
N ARG A 158 19.45 16.91 -8.53
CA ARG A 158 18.33 16.14 -9.08
C ARG A 158 17.67 16.91 -10.21
N HIS A 159 17.72 16.34 -11.41
CA HIS A 159 17.14 16.92 -12.62
C HIS A 159 16.12 15.96 -13.25
N ASP A 160 15.27 16.50 -14.12
CA ASP A 160 14.46 15.68 -15.01
C ASP A 160 15.40 15.01 -16.03
N PRO A 161 15.06 13.81 -16.55
CA PRO A 161 15.97 13.03 -17.40
C PRO A 161 16.30 13.75 -18.72
N ASP A 162 15.36 14.53 -19.25
CA ASP A 162 15.43 15.31 -20.49
C ASP A 162 15.80 16.80 -20.26
N ALA A 163 16.32 17.14 -19.07
CA ALA A 163 16.62 18.53 -18.73
C ALA A 163 17.88 19.06 -19.45
N VAL A 164 17.68 19.85 -20.52
CA VAL A 164 18.76 20.61 -21.19
C VAL A 164 19.27 21.78 -20.34
N HIS A 165 18.44 22.31 -19.44
CA HIS A 165 18.80 23.45 -18.58
C HIS A 165 18.49 23.14 -17.11
N CYS A 166 19.33 23.66 -16.22
CA CYS A 166 19.11 23.58 -14.78
C CYS A 166 17.90 24.42 -14.36
N LYS A 167 16.89 23.79 -13.75
CA LYS A 167 15.68 24.47 -13.23
C LYS A 167 15.96 25.58 -12.20
N ALA A 168 17.09 25.52 -11.49
CA ALA A 168 17.43 26.49 -10.45
C ALA A 168 18.20 27.71 -10.98
N CYS A 169 19.14 27.53 -11.92
CA CYS A 169 20.04 28.60 -12.36
C CYS A 169 20.09 28.83 -13.87
N GLY A 170 19.41 28.01 -14.68
CA GLY A 170 19.40 28.13 -16.15
C GLY A 170 20.66 27.61 -16.85
N ASN A 171 21.67 27.11 -16.13
CA ASN A 171 22.88 26.57 -16.76
C ASN A 171 22.56 25.38 -17.67
N MET A 172 23.17 25.34 -18.86
CA MET A 172 23.02 24.22 -19.80
C MET A 172 23.64 22.95 -19.20
N LEU A 173 22.85 21.88 -19.12
CA LEU A 173 23.25 20.58 -18.61
C LEU A 173 23.45 19.62 -19.78
N LYS A 174 24.49 18.79 -19.71
CA LYS A 174 24.78 17.76 -20.71
C LYS A 174 24.60 16.38 -20.08
N ILE A 175 23.35 16.05 -19.78
CA ILE A 175 22.97 14.74 -19.22
C ILE A 175 23.04 13.72 -20.38
N PRO A 176 23.81 12.62 -20.26
CA PRO A 176 23.83 11.59 -21.29
C PRO A 176 22.50 10.83 -21.31
N ASP A 177 21.94 10.61 -22.49
CA ASP A 177 20.82 9.69 -22.68
C ASP A 177 21.31 8.26 -22.37
N LEU A 178 20.55 7.55 -21.52
CA LEU A 178 20.96 6.24 -20.98
C LEU A 178 20.80 5.08 -21.99
N ASP A 179 20.41 5.37 -23.23
CA ASP A 179 20.01 4.39 -24.25
C ASP A 179 21.05 4.17 -25.38
N ASP A 180 22.27 4.73 -25.28
CA ASP A 180 23.39 4.51 -26.22
C ASP A 180 24.62 3.85 -25.57
#